data_AF-A0A0U5GRL9-F1
#
_entry.id   AF-A0A0U5GRL9-F1
#
_cell.length_a   1.000
_cell.length_b   1.000
_cell.length_c   1.000
_cell.angle_alpha   90.00
_cell.angle_beta   90.00
_cell.angle_gamma   90.00
#
_symmetry.space_group_name_H-M   'P 1'
#
loop_
_entity.id
_entity.type
_entity.pdbx_description
1 polymer ?
#
loop_
_entity_poly.entity_id
_entity_poly.type
_entity_poly.pdbx_seq_one_letter_code
_entity_poly.pdbx_strand_id
1 'polypeptide(L)'
;MTARRHPDTISILSRPRPVVSGRRHVPVLINACGVPFLRIKKPQPLNLSRVLHRKIAQRWRLVGHRERLMHELYFAEDEDEWDSLTIGFESETWYNAVRDSYDDTVNKIRTIDDKNIARSEAMWEVVLAERELAIKEKLAAEENQVAKKGQLSTAT
;
A
#
# COMPACT_ATOMS: atom_id res chain seq x y z
N MET A 1 -0.78 17.86 14.44
CA MET A 1 -0.18 16.51 14.57
C MET A 1 -1.27 15.49 14.85
N THR A 2 -1.50 14.53 13.95
CA THR A 2 -2.22 13.27 14.26
C THR A 2 -1.78 12.20 13.24
N ALA A 3 -0.46 11.94 13.19
CA ALA A 3 0.10 10.88 12.37
C ALA A 3 0.00 9.49 13.03
N ARG A 4 -0.43 9.45 14.30
CA ARG A 4 -0.64 8.22 15.06
C ARG A 4 -2.07 7.75 14.87
N ARG A 5 -2.24 6.44 14.67
CA ARG A 5 -3.56 5.80 14.76
C ARG A 5 -4.09 6.03 16.17
N HIS A 6 -5.40 6.23 16.30
CA HIS A 6 -6.02 6.19 17.62
C HIS A 6 -5.78 4.79 18.21
N PRO A 7 -5.41 4.65 19.49
CA PRO A 7 -5.12 3.35 20.11
C PRO A 7 -6.24 2.34 19.89
N ASP A 8 -7.49 2.79 19.92
CA ASP A 8 -8.68 1.94 19.75
C ASP A 8 -9.04 1.67 18.27
N THR A 9 -8.19 2.04 17.31
CA THR A 9 -8.47 1.81 15.89
C THR A 9 -8.23 0.35 15.54
N ILE A 10 -9.32 -0.39 15.34
CA ILE A 10 -9.28 -1.75 14.80
C ILE A 10 -8.56 -1.76 13.45
N SER A 11 -7.66 -2.72 13.27
CA SER A 11 -6.89 -2.87 12.03
C SER A 11 -7.80 -3.12 10.84
N ILE A 12 -7.46 -2.57 9.68
CA ILE A 12 -8.21 -2.85 8.45
C ILE A 12 -8.16 -4.33 8.05
N LEU A 13 -7.09 -5.01 8.43
CA LEU A 13 -6.85 -6.42 8.12
C LEU A 13 -7.64 -7.39 9.00
N SER A 14 -8.25 -6.92 10.10
CA SER A 14 -9.10 -7.77 10.95
C SER A 14 -10.55 -7.85 10.44
N ARG A 15 -10.81 -7.34 9.24
CA ARG A 15 -12.08 -7.55 8.53
C ARG A 15 -12.11 -8.97 7.96
N PRO A 16 -13.29 -9.55 7.73
CA PRO A 16 -14.63 -8.95 7.72
C PRO A 16 -15.21 -8.64 9.10
N ARG A 17 -16.14 -7.67 9.17
CA ARG A 17 -16.88 -7.39 10.42
C ARG A 17 -17.97 -8.45 10.65
N PRO A 18 -18.14 -8.96 11.89
CA PRO A 18 -19.12 -10.02 12.16
C PRO A 18 -20.56 -9.55 11.94
N VAL A 19 -20.90 -8.36 12.45
CA VAL A 19 -22.23 -7.75 12.28
C VAL A 19 -22.08 -6.43 11.54
N VAL A 20 -22.95 -6.21 10.54
CA VAL A 20 -23.04 -4.95 9.80
C VAL A 20 -24.46 -4.42 9.84
N SER A 21 -24.61 -3.11 9.92
CA SER A 21 -25.90 -2.45 9.78
C SER A 21 -26.28 -2.39 8.29
N GLY A 22 -27.35 -3.07 7.91
CA GLY A 22 -27.86 -3.08 6.53
C GLY A 22 -27.05 -3.99 5.60
N ARG A 23 -26.98 -3.64 4.31
CA ARG A 23 -26.30 -4.45 3.29
C ARG A 23 -24.78 -4.33 3.42
N ARG A 24 -24.08 -5.48 3.52
CA ARG A 24 -22.61 -5.52 3.47
C ARG A 24 -22.08 -4.96 2.16
N HIS A 25 -21.18 -4.00 2.28
CA HIS A 25 -20.46 -3.43 1.15
C HIS A 25 -19.02 -3.93 1.15
N VAL A 26 -18.67 -4.67 0.09
CA VAL A 26 -17.32 -5.21 -0.11
C VAL A 26 -16.36 -4.07 -0.47
N PRO A 27 -15.25 -3.86 0.26
CA PRO A 27 -14.24 -2.87 -0.09
C PRO A 27 -13.59 -3.18 -1.45
N VAL A 28 -13.15 -2.14 -2.16
CA VAL A 28 -12.41 -2.31 -3.42
C VAL A 28 -10.92 -2.17 -3.15
N LEU A 29 -10.13 -3.19 -3.50
CA LEU A 29 -8.67 -3.12 -3.49
C LEU A 29 -8.19 -2.26 -4.66
N ILE A 30 -7.38 -1.24 -4.35
CA ILE A 30 -6.84 -0.29 -5.32
C ILE A 30 -5.34 -0.16 -5.08
N ASN A 31 -4.57 -0.11 -6.16
CA ASN A 31 -3.16 0.25 -6.15
C ASN A 31 -3.01 1.72 -6.59
N ALA A 32 -2.43 2.58 -5.74
CA ALA A 32 -2.08 3.95 -6.08
C ALA A 32 -0.56 4.11 -6.19
N CYS A 33 -0.02 4.06 -7.41
CA CYS A 33 1.42 4.20 -7.70
C CYS A 33 2.31 3.31 -6.81
N GLY A 34 1.94 2.03 -6.65
CA GLY A 34 2.66 1.06 -5.82
C GLY A 34 2.21 1.01 -4.35
N VAL A 35 1.26 1.86 -3.93
CA VAL A 35 0.70 1.85 -2.58
C VAL A 35 -0.70 1.22 -2.57
N PRO A 36 -0.87 -0.02 -2.09
CA PRO A 36 -2.17 -0.66 -2.04
C PRO A 36 -3.00 -0.19 -0.85
N PHE A 37 -4.31 -0.02 -1.08
CA PHE A 37 -5.28 0.28 -0.03
C PHE A 37 -6.67 -0.23 -0.38
N LEU A 38 -7.48 -0.49 0.66
CA LEU A 38 -8.90 -0.80 0.53
C LEU A 38 -9.74 0.47 0.57
N ARG A 39 -10.49 0.74 -0.50
CA ARG A 39 -11.47 1.82 -0.54
C ARG A 39 -12.81 1.32 -0.03
N ILE A 40 -13.17 1.75 1.18
CA ILE A 40 -14.42 1.37 1.85
C ILE A 40 -15.62 2.20 1.35
N LYS A 41 -15.45 3.52 1.18
CA LYS A 41 -16.53 4.44 0.77
C LYS A 41 -16.04 5.46 -0.26
N LYS A 42 -16.99 6.05 -0.99
CA LYS A 42 -16.81 7.26 -1.81
C LYS A 42 -17.65 8.42 -1.22
N PRO A 43 -17.15 9.67 -1.22
CA PRO A 43 -15.78 10.08 -1.52
C PRO A 43 -14.76 9.55 -0.48
N GLN A 44 -13.48 9.49 -0.87
CA GLN A 44 -12.42 8.97 0.00
C GLN A 44 -12.24 9.86 1.24
N PRO A 45 -12.05 9.30 2.45
CA PRO A 45 -11.79 10.13 3.62
C PRO A 45 -10.46 10.90 3.48
N LEU A 46 -10.48 12.19 3.84
CA LEU A 46 -9.35 13.10 3.67
C LEU A 46 -8.07 12.60 4.35
N ASN A 47 -8.19 11.99 5.52
CA ASN A 47 -7.05 11.43 6.26
C ASN A 47 -6.34 10.34 5.46
N LEU A 48 -7.10 9.46 4.78
CA LEU A 48 -6.53 8.40 3.95
C LEU A 48 -5.85 8.98 2.71
N SER A 49 -6.50 9.93 2.04
CA SER A 49 -5.91 10.62 0.87
C SER A 49 -4.59 11.31 1.23
N ARG A 50 -4.54 12.07 2.34
CA ARG A 50 -3.32 12.73 2.83
C ARG A 50 -2.18 11.73 3.09
N VAL A 51 -2.47 10.60 3.73
CA VAL A 51 -1.45 9.56 4.00
C VAL A 51 -0.95 8.91 2.70
N LEU A 52 -1.86 8.64 1.74
CA LEU A 52 -1.48 8.10 0.43
C LEU A 52 -0.57 9.07 -0.32
N HIS A 53 -0.93 10.35 -0.40
CA HIS A 53 -0.11 11.35 -1.07
C HIS A 53 1.28 11.45 -0.44
N ARG A 54 1.38 11.41 0.89
CA ARG A 54 2.68 11.41 1.59
C ARG A 54 3.52 10.19 1.21
N LYS A 55 2.92 8.99 1.16
CA LYS A 55 3.62 7.76 0.77
C LYS A 55 4.09 7.78 -0.67
N ILE A 56 3.22 8.23 -1.58
CA ILE A 56 3.54 8.38 -3.01
C ILE A 56 4.67 9.39 -3.19
N ALA A 57 4.60 10.55 -2.54
CA ALA A 57 5.67 11.56 -2.58
C ALA A 57 7.00 11.02 -2.02
N GLN A 58 6.98 10.26 -0.94
CA GLN A 58 8.17 9.61 -0.40
C GLN A 58 8.78 8.63 -1.41
N ARG A 59 7.96 7.84 -2.10
CA ARG A 59 8.43 6.93 -3.16
C ARG A 59 9.10 7.70 -4.29
N TRP A 60 8.46 8.76 -4.79
CA TRP A 60 9.02 9.59 -5.86
C TRP A 60 10.36 10.21 -5.48
N ARG A 61 10.53 10.65 -4.23
CA ARG A 61 11.83 11.15 -3.74
C ARG A 61 12.91 10.08 -3.81
N LEU A 62 12.61 8.83 -3.44
CA LEU A 62 13.57 7.73 -3.52
C LEU A 62 13.91 7.38 -4.97
N VAL A 63 12.92 7.32 -5.85
CA VAL A 63 13.13 7.05 -7.29
C VAL A 63 13.99 8.14 -7.92
N GLY A 64 13.67 9.41 -7.67
CA GLY A 64 14.47 10.53 -8.17
C GLY A 64 15.88 10.56 -7.58
N HIS A 65 16.04 10.18 -6.30
CA HIS A 65 17.37 10.07 -5.69
C HIS A 65 18.21 8.97 -6.33
N ARG A 66 17.62 7.79 -6.57
CA ARG A 66 18.27 6.69 -7.29
C ARG A 66 18.71 7.13 -8.69
N GLU A 67 17.82 7.79 -9.43
CA GLU A 67 18.14 8.31 -10.77
C GLU A 67 19.28 9.32 -10.71
N ARG A 68 19.29 10.24 -9.76
CA ARG A 68 20.41 11.18 -9.58
C ARG A 68 21.72 10.46 -9.29
N LEU A 69 21.73 9.53 -8.34
CA LEU A 69 22.91 8.74 -7.97
C LEU A 69 23.44 7.90 -9.14
N MET A 70 22.56 7.40 -10.01
CA MET A 70 22.97 6.70 -11.23
C MET A 70 23.83 7.59 -12.14
N HIS A 71 23.54 8.89 -12.22
CA HIS A 71 24.37 9.84 -12.96
C HIS A 71 25.65 10.17 -12.21
N GLU A 72 25.56 10.33 -10.88
CA GLU A 72 26.73 10.59 -10.01
C GLU A 72 27.76 9.45 -10.08
N LEU A 73 27.35 8.20 -10.35
CA LEU A 73 28.29 7.09 -10.55
C LEU A 73 29.26 7.34 -11.70
N TYR A 74 28.79 7.86 -12.84
CA TYR A 74 29.67 8.16 -13.97
C TYR A 74 30.69 9.25 -13.62
N PHE A 75 30.23 10.32 -12.97
CA PHE A 75 31.15 11.39 -12.52
C PHE A 75 32.14 10.90 -11.47
N ALA A 76 31.74 9.96 -10.62
CA ALA A 76 32.61 9.38 -9.62
C ALA A 76 33.68 8.46 -10.24
N GLU A 77 33.39 7.78 -11.34
CA GLU A 77 34.40 7.05 -12.13
C GLU A 77 35.43 8.02 -12.73
N ASP A 78 34.97 9.14 -13.29
CA ASP A 78 35.84 10.18 -13.85
C ASP A 78 36.74 10.81 -12.76
N GLU A 79 36.21 11.03 -11.56
CA GLU A 79 36.96 11.57 -10.42
C GLU A 79 38.01 10.57 -9.91
N ASP A 80 37.66 9.28 -9.82
CA ASP A 80 38.59 8.22 -9.44
C ASP A 80 39.75 8.10 -10.46
N GLU A 81 39.48 8.29 -11.76
CA GLU A 81 40.52 8.39 -12.79
C GLU A 81 41.42 9.61 -12.55
N TRP A 82 40.85 10.75 -12.19
CA TRP A 82 41.59 11.97 -11.95
C TRP A 82 42.48 11.88 -10.70
N ASP A 83 42.00 11.28 -9.61
CA ASP A 83 42.78 11.03 -8.39
C ASP A 83 43.97 10.12 -8.66
N SER A 84 43.76 9.08 -9.48
CA SER A 84 44.84 8.17 -9.93
C SER A 84 45.96 8.90 -10.66
N LEU A 85 45.63 9.92 -11.46
CA LEU A 85 46.60 10.72 -12.21
C LEU A 85 47.31 11.79 -11.37
N THR A 86 46.67 12.29 -10.31
CA THR A 86 47.12 13.48 -9.58
C THR A 86 47.72 13.16 -8.21
N ILE A 87 47.08 12.29 -7.43
CA ILE A 87 47.43 11.95 -6.05
C ILE A 87 48.05 10.55 -5.97
N GLY A 88 47.58 9.63 -6.82
CA GLY A 88 47.98 8.22 -6.84
C GLY A 88 46.86 7.31 -6.36
N PHE A 89 47.21 6.14 -5.81
CA PHE A 89 46.22 5.15 -5.37
C PHE A 89 45.67 5.48 -3.97
N GLU A 90 44.36 5.67 -3.87
CA GLU A 90 43.61 5.72 -2.61
C GLU A 90 42.76 4.45 -2.41
N SER A 91 42.60 4.02 -1.15
CA SER A 91 41.84 2.81 -0.83
C SER A 91 40.32 3.01 -0.87
N GLU A 92 39.87 4.21 -0.54
CA GLU A 92 38.47 4.63 -0.68
C GLU A 92 38.36 5.44 -1.97
N THR A 93 37.33 5.17 -2.74
CA THR A 93 37.13 5.81 -4.04
C THR A 93 35.77 6.50 -4.06
N TRP A 94 35.64 7.58 -4.82
CA TRP A 94 34.39 8.30 -5.01
C TRP A 94 33.31 7.36 -5.51
N TYR A 95 33.66 6.48 -6.47
CA TYR A 95 32.72 5.51 -7.02
C TYR A 95 32.11 4.61 -5.94
N ASN A 96 32.94 4.10 -5.03
CA ASN A 96 32.45 3.20 -3.96
C ASN A 96 31.44 3.91 -3.05
N ALA A 97 31.71 5.15 -2.65
CA ALA A 97 30.80 5.92 -1.79
C ALA A 97 29.44 6.19 -2.47
N VAL A 98 29.46 6.52 -3.76
CA VAL A 98 28.23 6.75 -4.54
C VAL A 98 27.49 5.42 -4.79
N ARG A 99 28.21 4.34 -5.10
CA ARG A 99 27.65 3.00 -5.28
C ARG A 99 26.95 2.49 -4.05
N ASP A 100 27.57 2.63 -2.87
CA ASP A 100 26.95 2.22 -1.61
C ASP A 100 25.65 2.99 -1.34
N SER A 101 25.65 4.29 -1.62
CA SER A 101 24.45 5.14 -1.50
C SER A 101 23.35 4.76 -2.50
N TYR A 102 23.74 4.39 -3.72
CA TYR A 102 22.83 3.92 -4.77
C TYR A 102 22.18 2.60 -4.37
N ASP A 103 22.97 1.63 -3.93
CA ASP A 103 22.51 0.31 -3.52
C ASP A 103 21.61 0.38 -2.29
N ASP A 104 21.94 1.21 -1.29
CA ASP A 104 21.06 1.48 -0.16
C ASP A 104 19.70 2.06 -0.60
N THR A 105 19.71 3.00 -1.55
CA THR A 105 18.47 3.58 -2.10
C THR A 105 17.63 2.54 -2.84
N VAL A 106 18.27 1.70 -3.66
CA VAL A 106 17.60 0.58 -4.36
C VAL A 106 17.00 -0.41 -3.36
N ASN A 107 17.75 -0.79 -2.33
CA ASN A 107 17.30 -1.71 -1.29
C ASN A 107 16.12 -1.13 -0.48
N LYS A 108 16.13 0.17 -0.19
CA LYS A 108 15.00 0.87 0.42
C LYS A 108 13.75 0.81 -0.44
N ILE A 109 13.87 1.03 -1.76
CA ILE A 109 12.73 0.93 -2.69
C ILE A 109 12.18 -0.50 -2.72
N ARG A 110 13.05 -1.51 -2.88
CA ARG A 110 12.67 -2.93 -2.88
C ARG A 110 11.93 -3.32 -1.59
N THR A 111 12.50 -2.97 -0.44
CA THR A 111 11.89 -3.26 0.87
C THR A 111 10.50 -2.63 1.02
N ILE A 112 10.28 -1.43 0.46
CA ILE A 112 8.96 -0.78 0.48
C ILE A 112 7.98 -1.54 -0.42
N ASP A 113 8.43 -1.98 -1.61
CA ASP A 113 7.61 -2.72 -2.57
C ASP A 113 7.21 -4.08 -2.03
N ASP A 114 8.14 -4.83 -1.44
CA ASP A 114 7.86 -6.14 -0.83
C ASP A 114 6.82 -6.00 0.29
N LYS A 115 6.97 -4.97 1.15
CA LYS A 115 5.99 -4.67 2.21
C LYS A 115 4.62 -4.29 1.65
N ASN A 116 4.58 -3.60 0.51
CA ASN A 116 3.34 -3.24 -0.14
C ASN A 116 2.69 -4.46 -0.79
N ILE A 117 3.45 -5.34 -1.45
CA ILE A 117 2.95 -6.60 -2.03
C ILE A 117 2.32 -7.47 -0.93
N ALA A 118 3.06 -7.76 0.14
CA ALA A 118 2.56 -8.56 1.26
C ALA A 118 1.29 -7.95 1.88
N ARG A 119 1.23 -6.61 1.96
CA ARG A 119 0.02 -5.90 2.42
C ARG A 119 -1.14 -6.03 1.43
N SER A 120 -0.87 -5.98 0.14
CA SER A 120 -1.88 -6.14 -0.91
C SER A 120 -2.51 -7.52 -0.86
N GLU A 121 -1.70 -8.56 -0.68
CA GLU A 121 -2.15 -9.94 -0.52
C GLU A 121 -3.04 -10.09 0.72
N ALA A 122 -2.60 -9.58 1.87
CA ALA A 122 -3.42 -9.59 3.08
C ALA A 122 -4.74 -8.81 2.91
N MET A 123 -4.75 -7.72 2.14
CA MET A 123 -5.97 -6.98 1.82
C MET A 123 -6.88 -7.74 0.85
N TRP A 124 -6.31 -8.56 -0.04
CA TRP A 124 -7.07 -9.37 -0.98
C TRP A 124 -7.86 -10.46 -0.26
N GLU A 125 -7.24 -11.14 0.71
CA GLU A 125 -7.92 -12.14 1.56
C GLU A 125 -9.12 -11.55 2.29
N VAL A 126 -8.98 -10.32 2.80
CA VAL A 126 -10.09 -9.57 3.40
C VAL A 126 -11.23 -9.35 2.40
N VAL A 127 -10.92 -9.01 1.14
CA VAL A 127 -11.93 -8.79 0.11
C VAL A 127 -12.64 -10.09 -0.25
N LEU A 128 -11.93 -11.21 -0.33
CA LEU A 128 -12.52 -12.54 -0.57
C LEU A 128 -13.48 -12.91 0.56
N ALA A 129 -13.05 -12.77 1.82
CA ALA A 129 -13.87 -13.07 2.98
C ALA A 129 -15.12 -12.15 3.08
N GLU A 130 -14.98 -10.85 2.80
CA GLU A 130 -16.13 -9.92 2.74
C GLU A 130 -17.10 -10.27 1.60
N ARG A 131 -16.61 -10.77 0.45
CA ARG A 131 -17.46 -11.22 -0.66
C ARG A 131 -18.26 -12.45 -0.30
N GLU A 132 -17.62 -13.44 0.32
CA GLU A 132 -18.29 -14.67 0.73
C GLU A 132 -19.44 -14.40 1.71
N LEU A 133 -19.18 -13.57 2.74
CA LEU A 133 -20.21 -13.17 3.69
C LEU A 133 -21.32 -12.34 3.04
N ALA A 134 -20.98 -11.45 2.10
CA ALA A 134 -21.98 -10.65 1.40
C ALA A 134 -22.94 -11.51 0.57
N ILE A 135 -22.46 -12.62 -0.01
CA ILE A 135 -23.30 -13.59 -0.74
C ILE A 135 -24.23 -14.32 0.24
N LYS A 136 -23.68 -14.85 1.35
CA LYS A 136 -24.45 -15.56 2.38
C LYS A 136 -25.58 -14.68 2.95
N GLU A 137 -25.27 -13.43 3.30
CA GLU A 137 -26.25 -12.47 3.81
C GLU A 137 -27.32 -12.11 2.78
N LYS A 138 -26.95 -12.03 1.49
CA LYS A 138 -27.91 -11.76 0.40
C LYS A 138 -28.91 -12.91 0.24
N LEU A 139 -28.42 -14.15 0.24
CA LEU A 139 -29.28 -15.35 0.13
C LEU A 139 -30.24 -15.44 1.31
N ALA A 140 -29.74 -15.28 2.55
CA ALA A 140 -30.57 -15.28 3.75
C ALA A 140 -31.61 -14.14 3.75
N ALA A 141 -31.26 -12.97 3.20
CA ALA A 141 -32.21 -11.86 3.08
C ALA A 141 -33.32 -12.15 2.05
N GLU A 142 -33.00 -12.82 0.94
CA GLU A 142 -33.97 -13.26 -0.07
C GLU A 142 -34.93 -14.32 0.49
N GLU A 143 -34.42 -15.32 1.20
CA GLU A 143 -35.22 -16.34 1.90
C GLU A 143 -36.21 -15.71 2.91
N ASN A 144 -35.72 -14.79 3.73
CA ASN A 144 -36.56 -14.07 4.70
C ASN A 144 -37.64 -13.21 4.03
N GLN A 145 -37.35 -12.61 2.87
CA GLN A 145 -38.35 -11.86 2.10
C GLN A 145 -39.44 -12.77 1.52
N VAL A 146 -39.07 -13.96 1.02
CA VAL A 146 -40.02 -14.96 0.52
C VAL A 146 -40.91 -15.46 1.67
N ALA A 147 -40.34 -15.81 2.82
CA ALA A 147 -41.09 -16.24 4.01
C ALA A 147 -42.10 -15.17 4.48
N LYS A 148 -41.67 -13.90 4.53
CA LYS A 148 -42.55 -12.79 4.94
C LYS A 148 -43.71 -12.55 3.96
N LYS A 149 -43.48 -12.71 2.65
CA LYS A 149 -44.54 -12.62 1.63
C LYS A 149 -45.54 -13.78 1.74
N GLY A 150 -45.06 -15.00 2.02
CA GLY A 150 -45.91 -16.17 2.25
C GLY A 150 -46.84 -15.99 3.45
N GLN A 151 -46.32 -15.49 4.58
CA GLN A 151 -47.12 -15.23 5.79
C GLN A 151 -48.21 -14.16 5.58
N LEU A 152 -47.92 -13.12 4.78
CA LEU A 152 -48.90 -12.08 4.45
C LEU A 152 -50.05 -12.62 3.58
N SER A 153 -49.75 -13.57 2.69
CA SER A 153 -50.74 -14.23 1.82
C SER A 153 -51.65 -15.19 2.57
N THR A 154 -51.21 -15.79 3.67
CA THR A 154 -52.01 -16.71 4.49
C THR A 154 -52.87 -15.99 5.54
N ALA A 155 -52.63 -14.70 5.78
CA ALA A 155 -53.34 -13.88 6.76
C ALA A 155 -54.46 -13.02 6.17
N THR A 156 -54.71 -13.12 4.86
CA THR A 156 -55.82 -12.47 4.13
C THR A 156 -56.82 -13.53 3.71
#